data_AF-A0AAC9IKA3-F1
#
_entry.id   AF-A0AAC9IKA3-F1
#
_cell.length_a   1.000
_cell.length_b   1.000
_cell.length_c   1.000
_cell.angle_alpha   90.00
_cell.angle_beta   90.00
_cell.angle_gamma   90.00
#
_symmetry.space_group_name_H-M   'P 1'
#
loop_
_entity.id
_entity.type
_entity.pdbx_description
1 polymer ?
#
loop_
_entity_poly.entity_id
_entity_poly.type
_entity_poly.pdbx_seq_one_letter_code
_entity_poly.pdbx_strand_id
1 'polypeptide(L)'
;MNKEVRDLSFEYIDIAMSVACDSDLLDKVPVLGTFNKLYNIRKRFKEKCFEEELKEFLTQIETIKLEDKIRFQERIEQSTEYKNLAERILIVLDGFNEVGKATIVGKLFRALILEKITMQQFKKSMFIIDNCFLDDLIQFKEYYSFERRSMSVEAQQSMLQSGLLDIKPVDVARQRLKNKRARREDNYYDVNFKQYKTTIIGQVILNNGF
;
A
#
# COMPACT_ATOMS: atom_id res chain seq x y z
N MET A 1 0.78 4.63 29.48
CA MET A 1 0.81 3.52 28.51
C MET A 1 0.89 2.21 29.29
N ASN A 2 -0.15 1.36 29.22
CA ASN A 2 -0.35 0.21 30.12
C ASN A 2 0.42 -1.05 29.67
N LYS A 3 0.99 -1.79 30.62
CA LYS A 3 1.79 -3.02 30.38
C LYS A 3 1.04 -4.08 29.55
N GLU A 4 -0.26 -4.25 29.75
CA GLU A 4 -1.12 -5.25 29.06
C GLU A 4 -1.56 -4.84 27.64
N VAL A 5 -1.43 -3.57 27.25
CA VAL A 5 -1.77 -3.09 25.90
C VAL A 5 -0.62 -3.36 24.92
N ARG A 6 0.60 -3.51 25.45
CA ARG A 6 1.85 -3.63 24.72
C ARG A 6 2.28 -5.07 24.46
N ASP A 7 1.72 -6.06 25.16
CA ASP A 7 2.09 -7.49 25.03
C ASP A 7 1.12 -8.26 24.10
N LEU A 8 -0.10 -7.76 23.91
CA LEU A 8 -1.12 -8.33 22.98
C LEU A 8 -0.97 -7.86 21.53
N SER A 9 -0.22 -6.80 21.21
CA SER A 9 0.12 -6.45 19.82
C SER A 9 1.23 -7.36 19.26
N PHE A 10 2.06 -7.96 20.12
CA PHE A 10 3.12 -8.90 19.75
C PHE A 10 2.60 -10.28 19.31
N GLU A 11 1.50 -10.78 19.89
CA GLU A 11 1.04 -12.16 19.66
C GLU A 11 0.27 -12.39 18.33
N TYR A 12 -0.02 -11.33 17.57
CA TYR A 12 -0.91 -11.36 16.38
C TYR A 12 -0.17 -11.14 15.08
N ILE A 13 0.93 -10.41 15.18
CA ILE A 13 2.06 -10.47 14.26
C ILE A 13 2.61 -11.91 14.28
N ASP A 14 2.74 -12.52 15.46
CA ASP A 14 3.21 -13.90 15.64
C ASP A 14 2.31 -14.97 14.99
N ILE A 15 1.04 -14.68 14.72
CA ILE A 15 0.10 -15.64 14.12
C ILE A 15 -0.08 -15.43 12.60
N ALA A 16 0.04 -14.19 12.11
CA ALA A 16 0.25 -13.96 10.67
C ALA A 16 1.56 -14.62 10.17
N MET A 17 2.52 -14.80 11.09
CA MET A 17 3.80 -15.48 10.93
C MET A 17 3.73 -17.02 11.08
N SER A 18 2.74 -17.58 11.78
CA SER A 18 2.66 -19.04 11.99
C SER A 18 1.97 -19.81 10.85
N VAL A 19 1.00 -19.21 10.16
CA VAL A 19 0.25 -19.83 9.03
C VAL A 19 0.83 -19.49 7.65
N ALA A 20 1.92 -18.73 7.64
CA ALA A 20 2.90 -18.93 6.60
C ALA A 20 3.38 -20.39 6.51
N CYS A 21 3.36 -21.14 7.63
CA CYS A 21 4.09 -22.37 7.91
C CYS A 21 3.29 -23.51 8.57
N ASP A 22 2.52 -24.31 7.81
CA ASP A 22 2.63 -25.79 7.82
C ASP A 22 1.70 -26.50 6.81
N SER A 23 2.23 -27.45 6.04
CA SER A 23 1.52 -28.15 4.95
C SER A 23 0.48 -29.18 5.42
N ASP A 24 0.59 -29.67 6.65
CA ASP A 24 -0.20 -30.81 7.14
C ASP A 24 -1.47 -30.39 7.92
N LEU A 25 -1.67 -29.07 8.13
CA LEU A 25 -2.82 -28.52 8.87
C LEU A 25 -3.94 -27.95 7.99
N LEU A 26 -3.81 -28.03 6.66
CA LEU A 26 -4.74 -27.42 5.68
C LEU A 26 -6.11 -28.10 5.56
N ASP A 27 -6.26 -29.37 5.96
CA ASP A 27 -7.54 -30.09 5.80
C ASP A 27 -8.54 -29.89 6.96
N LYS A 28 -8.14 -29.17 8.02
CA LYS A 28 -8.95 -28.95 9.24
C LYS A 28 -8.83 -27.52 9.69
N VAL A 29 -9.38 -26.58 8.92
CA VAL A 29 -9.53 -25.21 9.42
C VAL A 29 -10.48 -25.22 10.63
N PRO A 30 -10.06 -24.66 11.77
CA PRO A 30 -10.92 -23.68 12.42
C PRO A 30 -10.13 -22.40 12.71
N VAL A 31 -10.34 -21.40 11.86
CA VAL A 31 -9.96 -19.98 12.02
C VAL A 31 -10.44 -19.35 13.37
N LEU A 32 -11.19 -20.10 14.18
CA LEU A 32 -11.79 -19.69 15.45
C LEU A 32 -10.77 -19.39 16.59
N GLY A 33 -9.57 -19.96 16.57
CA GLY A 33 -8.55 -19.71 17.61
C GLY A 33 -7.92 -18.30 17.52
N THR A 34 -7.57 -17.90 16.31
CA THR A 34 -7.05 -16.56 15.98
C THR A 34 -8.15 -15.50 16.06
N PHE A 35 -9.39 -15.87 15.70
CA PHE A 35 -10.56 -15.02 15.87
C PHE A 35 -10.89 -14.70 17.32
N ASN A 36 -10.80 -15.63 18.27
CA ASN A 36 -11.06 -15.32 19.69
C ASN A 36 -10.05 -14.32 20.26
N LYS A 37 -8.82 -14.42 19.78
CA LYS A 37 -7.77 -13.48 20.04
C LYS A 37 -8.11 -12.13 19.36
N LEU A 38 -8.49 -12.08 18.08
CA LEU A 38 -8.80 -10.83 17.37
C LEU A 38 -10.10 -10.18 17.85
N TYR A 39 -11.02 -10.97 18.36
CA TYR A 39 -12.25 -10.57 19.04
C TYR A 39 -11.96 -9.74 20.31
N ASN A 40 -10.84 -10.02 21.00
CA ASN A 40 -10.39 -9.19 22.12
C ASN A 40 -9.80 -7.84 21.65
N ILE A 41 -9.23 -7.77 20.43
CA ILE A 41 -8.82 -6.52 19.77
C ILE A 41 -10.07 -5.71 19.34
N ARG A 42 -11.07 -6.37 18.76
CA ARG A 42 -12.39 -5.82 18.42
C ARG A 42 -13.15 -5.25 19.63
N LYS A 43 -12.92 -5.78 20.84
CA LYS A 43 -13.50 -5.22 22.07
C LYS A 43 -12.88 -3.86 22.46
N ARG A 44 -11.69 -3.53 21.93
CA ARG A 44 -11.01 -2.23 22.07
C ARG A 44 -11.26 -1.28 20.89
N PHE A 45 -11.40 -1.83 19.69
CA PHE A 45 -11.74 -1.10 18.47
C PHE A 45 -13.17 -1.46 18.06
N LYS A 46 -14.13 -0.68 18.55
CA LYS A 46 -15.51 -0.76 18.09
C LYS A 46 -15.51 -0.39 16.61
N GLU A 47 -15.55 -1.34 15.68
CA GLU A 47 -16.25 -1.20 14.39
C GLU A 47 -16.13 -2.44 13.50
N LYS A 48 -17.13 -2.60 12.62
CA LYS A 48 -17.30 -3.70 11.67
C LYS A 48 -16.30 -3.64 10.51
N CYS A 49 -15.70 -2.46 10.27
CA CYS A 49 -14.80 -2.20 9.16
C CYS A 49 -13.53 -3.05 9.31
N PHE A 50 -12.74 -2.88 10.38
CA PHE A 50 -11.40 -3.48 10.56
C PHE A 50 -11.26 -4.96 10.19
N GLU A 51 -12.31 -5.76 10.40
CA GLU A 51 -12.33 -7.19 10.05
C GLU A 51 -12.21 -7.42 8.53
N GLU A 52 -12.88 -6.59 7.72
CA GLU A 52 -12.86 -6.66 6.26
C GLU A 52 -11.50 -6.21 5.70
N GLU A 53 -10.90 -5.13 6.22
CA GLU A 53 -9.55 -4.72 5.81
C GLU A 53 -8.50 -5.76 6.18
N LEU A 54 -8.56 -6.30 7.40
CA LEU A 54 -7.60 -7.31 7.82
C LEU A 54 -7.73 -8.58 6.98
N LYS A 55 -8.95 -9.04 6.70
CA LYS A 55 -9.20 -10.20 5.84
C LYS A 55 -8.63 -9.98 4.43
N GLU A 56 -8.89 -8.82 3.85
CA GLU A 56 -8.45 -8.50 2.51
C GLU A 56 -6.92 -8.41 2.44
N PHE A 57 -6.28 -7.76 3.42
CA PHE A 57 -4.82 -7.74 3.56
C PHE A 57 -4.22 -9.16 3.64
N LEU A 58 -4.79 -10.03 4.49
CA LEU A 58 -4.30 -11.39 4.69
C LEU A 58 -4.42 -12.27 3.44
N THR A 59 -5.51 -12.10 2.68
CA THR A 59 -5.74 -12.83 1.41
C THR A 59 -4.60 -12.59 0.41
N GLN A 60 -4.00 -11.39 0.40
CA GLN A 60 -2.91 -11.06 -0.52
C GLN A 60 -1.59 -11.80 -0.19
N ILE A 61 -1.39 -12.21 1.08
CA ILE A 61 -0.18 -12.91 1.52
C ILE A 61 -0.36 -14.41 1.71
N GLU A 62 -1.61 -14.89 1.75
CA GLU A 62 -1.93 -16.30 1.89
C GLU A 62 -1.23 -17.18 0.84
N THR A 63 -1.29 -16.74 -0.43
CA THR A 63 -0.75 -17.48 -1.59
C THR A 63 0.77 -17.37 -1.77
N ILE A 64 1.50 -16.86 -0.77
CA ILE A 64 2.98 -16.89 -0.77
C ILE A 64 3.45 -18.28 -0.34
N LYS A 65 4.51 -18.77 -0.98
CA LYS A 65 5.13 -20.05 -0.65
C LYS A 65 5.70 -20.06 0.76
N LEU A 66 5.62 -21.22 1.40
CA LEU A 66 6.13 -21.46 2.75
C LEU A 66 7.58 -20.98 2.92
N GLU A 67 8.45 -21.35 1.99
CA GLU A 67 9.87 -21.10 2.08
C GLU A 67 10.19 -19.60 2.05
N ASP A 68 9.43 -18.82 1.27
CA ASP A 68 9.60 -17.37 1.19
C ASP A 68 9.14 -16.67 2.47
N LYS A 69 8.12 -17.21 3.14
CA LYS A 69 7.66 -16.69 4.43
C LYS A 69 8.63 -17.04 5.58
N ILE A 70 9.19 -18.25 5.62
CA ILE A 70 10.23 -18.63 6.58
C ILE A 70 11.46 -17.72 6.42
N ARG A 71 11.93 -17.55 5.18
CA ARG A 71 13.06 -16.65 4.88
C ARG A 71 12.78 -15.21 5.35
N PHE A 72 11.55 -14.75 5.15
CA PHE A 72 11.14 -13.44 5.62
C PHE A 72 11.16 -13.37 7.15
N GLN A 73 10.67 -14.39 7.85
CA GLN A 73 10.67 -14.51 9.31
C GLN A 73 12.10 -14.47 9.89
N GLU A 74 13.01 -15.28 9.36
CA GLU A 74 14.41 -15.31 9.80
C GLU A 74 15.07 -13.93 9.67
N ARG A 75 14.73 -13.18 8.62
CA ARG A 75 15.24 -11.83 8.38
C ARG A 75 14.77 -10.81 9.41
N ILE A 76 13.56 -10.97 9.94
CA ILE A 76 12.89 -9.98 10.78
C ILE A 76 12.96 -10.27 12.28
N GLU A 77 13.13 -11.53 12.68
CA GLU A 77 13.29 -11.96 14.08
C GLU A 77 14.49 -11.28 14.77
N GLN A 78 15.46 -10.82 13.99
CA GLN A 78 16.63 -10.11 14.48
C GLN A 78 16.42 -8.58 14.56
N SER A 79 15.23 -8.06 14.21
CA SER A 79 14.98 -6.62 14.06
C SER A 79 13.83 -6.09 14.92
N THR A 80 14.12 -5.12 15.78
CA THR A 80 13.10 -4.32 16.50
C THR A 80 12.24 -3.50 15.54
N GLU A 81 12.75 -3.24 14.34
CA GLU A 81 12.10 -2.51 13.27
C GLU A 81 10.83 -3.20 12.77
N TYR A 82 10.81 -4.54 12.74
CA TYR A 82 9.66 -5.32 12.30
C TYR A 82 8.49 -5.21 13.25
N LYS A 83 8.75 -5.24 14.55
CA LYS A 83 7.70 -5.15 15.56
C LYS A 83 6.94 -3.83 15.47
N ASN A 84 7.68 -2.73 15.28
CA ASN A 84 7.09 -1.42 15.02
C ASN A 84 6.35 -1.37 13.68
N LEU A 85 6.82 -2.11 12.68
CA LEU A 85 6.16 -2.18 11.38
C LEU A 85 4.78 -2.81 11.50
N ALA A 86 4.69 -3.95 12.17
CA ALA A 86 3.45 -4.70 12.15
C ALA A 86 2.41 -4.10 13.12
N GLU A 87 2.84 -3.44 14.21
CA GLU A 87 1.97 -2.50 14.95
C GLU A 87 1.45 -1.37 14.04
N ARG A 88 2.33 -0.80 13.20
CA ARG A 88 1.93 0.26 12.26
C ARG A 88 0.97 -0.25 11.18
N ILE A 89 1.16 -1.46 10.66
CA ILE A 89 0.22 -2.07 9.69
C ILE A 89 -1.16 -2.17 10.33
N LEU A 90 -1.25 -2.70 11.56
CA LEU A 90 -2.53 -2.83 12.26
C LEU A 90 -3.21 -1.46 12.47
N ILE A 91 -2.45 -0.45 12.90
CA ILE A 91 -2.97 0.92 13.08
C ILE A 91 -3.49 1.50 11.76
N VAL A 92 -2.76 1.28 10.67
CA VAL A 92 -3.12 1.80 9.33
C VAL A 92 -4.35 1.07 8.79
N LEU A 93 -4.42 -0.25 8.94
CA LEU A 93 -5.60 -1.03 8.52
C LEU A 93 -6.86 -0.64 9.30
N ASP A 94 -6.75 -0.39 10.61
CA ASP A 94 -7.85 0.09 11.45
C ASP A 94 -8.32 1.49 11.07
N GLY A 95 -7.41 2.34 10.59
CA GLY A 95 -7.74 3.69 10.10
C GLY A 95 -8.32 3.73 8.69
N PHE A 96 -8.30 2.62 7.95
CA PHE A 96 -8.84 2.59 6.59
C PHE A 96 -10.37 2.54 6.63
N ASN A 97 -10.99 3.50 5.96
CA ASN A 97 -12.44 3.51 5.72
C ASN A 97 -12.84 2.80 4.42
N GLU A 98 -11.86 2.32 3.65
CA GLU A 98 -12.03 1.77 2.31
C GLU A 98 -11.18 0.50 2.15
N VAL A 99 -11.84 -0.66 2.05
CA VAL A 99 -11.19 -1.98 1.97
C VAL A 99 -10.17 -2.10 0.84
N GLY A 100 -10.37 -1.38 -0.29
CA GLY A 100 -9.44 -1.38 -1.40
C GLY A 100 -8.02 -0.91 -1.03
N LYS A 101 -7.87 -0.04 -0.01
CA LYS A 101 -6.55 0.35 0.49
C LYS A 101 -5.85 -0.79 1.22
N ALA A 102 -6.60 -1.61 1.93
CA ALA A 102 -6.08 -2.80 2.59
C ALA A 102 -5.54 -3.82 1.58
N THR A 103 -6.24 -4.00 0.44
CA THR A 103 -5.75 -4.80 -0.69
C THR A 103 -4.38 -4.31 -1.16
N ILE A 104 -4.24 -3.00 -1.40
CA ILE A 104 -2.99 -2.40 -1.90
C ILE A 104 -1.85 -2.62 -0.90
N VAL A 105 -2.09 -2.37 0.40
CA VAL A 105 -1.09 -2.61 1.45
C VAL A 105 -0.74 -4.09 1.56
N GLY A 106 -1.70 -5.01 1.41
CA GLY A 106 -1.46 -6.45 1.39
C GLY A 106 -0.56 -6.89 0.24
N LYS A 107 -0.82 -6.39 -0.97
CA LYS A 107 0.03 -6.66 -2.15
C LYS A 107 1.45 -6.08 -1.99
N LEU A 108 1.57 -4.90 -1.41
CA LEU A 108 2.86 -4.30 -1.09
C LEU A 108 3.61 -5.10 -0.01
N PHE A 109 2.90 -5.62 0.99
CA PHE A 109 3.51 -6.45 2.03
C PHE A 109 3.95 -7.81 1.46
N ARG A 110 3.15 -8.41 0.58
CA ARG A 110 3.58 -9.56 -0.24
C ARG A 110 4.88 -9.27 -0.99
N ALA A 111 4.97 -8.11 -1.64
CA ALA A 111 6.18 -7.72 -2.35
C ALA A 111 7.40 -7.55 -1.42
N LEU A 112 7.17 -7.10 -0.18
CA LEU A 112 8.22 -7.02 0.85
C LEU A 112 8.67 -8.41 1.33
N ILE A 113 7.74 -9.35 1.51
CA ILE A 113 8.03 -10.75 1.85
C ILE A 113 8.86 -11.39 0.74
N LEU A 114 8.42 -11.22 -0.51
CA LEU A 114 9.08 -11.73 -1.72
C LEU A 114 10.33 -10.92 -2.14
N GLU A 115 10.81 -9.99 -1.30
CA GLU A 115 12.02 -9.20 -1.53
C GLU A 115 12.02 -8.34 -2.80
N LYS A 116 10.84 -8.06 -3.36
CA LYS A 116 10.68 -7.18 -4.54
C LYS A 116 10.80 -5.71 -4.20
N ILE A 117 10.57 -5.36 -2.93
CA ILE A 117 10.67 -4.00 -2.41
C ILE A 117 11.39 -4.01 -1.06
N THR A 118 12.02 -2.89 -0.72
CA THR A 118 12.70 -2.72 0.57
C THR A 118 11.72 -2.33 1.67
N MET A 119 12.11 -2.55 2.92
CA MET A 119 11.35 -2.09 4.10
C MET A 119 11.02 -0.60 4.05
N GLN A 120 12.00 0.22 3.63
CA GLN A 120 11.81 1.66 3.50
C GLN A 120 10.79 2.00 2.40
N GLN A 121 10.83 1.30 1.27
CA GLN A 121 9.85 1.47 0.19
C GLN A 121 8.45 1.07 0.66
N PHE A 122 8.32 -0.04 1.40
CA PHE A 122 7.05 -0.47 1.98
C PHE A 122 6.49 0.58 2.95
N LYS A 123 7.29 1.04 3.92
CA LYS A 123 6.87 2.06 4.90
C LYS A 123 6.42 3.37 4.24
N LYS A 124 7.18 3.85 3.26
CA LYS A 124 6.81 5.04 2.48
C LYS A 124 5.52 4.80 1.68
N SER A 125 5.38 3.64 1.06
CA SER A 125 4.18 3.30 0.32
C SER A 125 2.96 3.27 1.24
N MET A 126 3.05 2.60 2.39
CA MET A 126 1.98 2.57 3.39
C MET A 126 1.58 3.97 3.85
N PHE A 127 2.55 4.86 4.12
CA PHE A 127 2.26 6.26 4.43
C PHE A 127 1.50 6.97 3.31
N ILE A 128 1.88 6.75 2.05
CA ILE A 128 1.17 7.33 0.90
C ILE A 128 -0.26 6.80 0.80
N ILE A 129 -0.46 5.49 0.89
CA ILE A 129 -1.79 4.86 0.81
C ILE A 129 -2.71 5.35 1.92
N ASP A 130 -2.18 5.52 3.13
CA ASP A 130 -2.88 6.06 4.31
C ASP A 130 -3.41 7.49 4.07
N ASN A 131 -2.67 8.30 3.32
CA ASN A 131 -2.98 9.71 3.10
C ASN A 131 -3.65 10.02 1.75
N CYS A 132 -3.87 9.02 0.88
CA CYS A 132 -4.53 9.21 -0.42
C CYS A 132 -5.98 8.73 -0.39
N PHE A 133 -6.86 9.33 -1.21
CA PHE A 133 -8.18 8.74 -1.49
C PHE A 133 -8.03 7.49 -2.35
N LEU A 134 -8.86 6.46 -2.13
CA LEU A 134 -8.81 5.25 -2.96
C LEU A 134 -9.11 5.54 -4.43
N ASP A 135 -10.09 6.41 -4.71
CA ASP A 135 -10.43 6.82 -6.08
C ASP A 135 -9.26 7.49 -6.81
N ASP A 136 -8.42 8.24 -6.09
CA ASP A 136 -7.21 8.81 -6.67
C ASP A 136 -6.21 7.70 -7.00
N LEU A 137 -6.00 6.75 -6.09
CA LEU A 137 -5.13 5.59 -6.32
C LEU A 137 -5.58 4.74 -7.53
N ILE A 138 -6.88 4.58 -7.72
CA ILE A 138 -7.45 3.89 -8.89
C ILE A 138 -7.19 4.70 -10.16
N GLN A 139 -7.47 6.00 -10.16
CA GLN A 139 -7.17 6.87 -11.31
C GLN A 139 -5.68 6.87 -11.66
N PHE A 140 -4.81 6.82 -10.65
CA PHE A 140 -3.37 6.69 -10.84
C PHE A 140 -3.02 5.41 -11.58
N LYS A 141 -3.55 4.26 -11.13
CA LYS A 141 -3.39 2.97 -11.82
C LYS A 141 -3.89 3.06 -13.27
N GLU A 142 -5.11 3.51 -13.49
CA GLU A 142 -5.77 3.56 -14.81
C GLU A 142 -5.01 4.46 -15.81
N TYR A 143 -4.43 5.56 -15.32
CA TYR A 143 -3.63 6.44 -16.15
C TYR A 143 -2.34 5.78 -16.63
N TYR A 144 -1.67 5.00 -15.77
CA TYR A 144 -0.43 4.30 -16.11
C TYR A 144 -0.65 2.96 -16.82
N SER A 145 -1.84 2.36 -16.75
CA SER A 145 -2.25 1.21 -17.56
C SER A 145 -2.73 1.59 -18.97
N PHE A 146 -2.75 2.89 -19.31
CA PHE A 146 -3.34 3.46 -20.53
C PHE A 146 -4.85 3.23 -20.68
N GLU A 147 -5.52 2.76 -19.63
CA GLU A 147 -6.99 2.65 -19.57
C GLU A 147 -7.65 4.04 -19.51
N ARG A 148 -6.92 5.04 -19.03
CA ARG A 148 -7.38 6.43 -18.93
C ARG A 148 -6.39 7.39 -19.57
N ARG A 149 -6.90 8.31 -20.40
CA ARG A 149 -6.07 9.31 -21.12
C ARG A 149 -5.61 10.48 -20.25
N SER A 150 -6.28 10.73 -19.12
CA SER A 150 -6.01 11.87 -18.25
C SER A 150 -6.49 11.65 -16.82
N MET A 151 -5.73 12.15 -15.85
CA MET A 151 -6.16 12.28 -14.44
C MET A 151 -6.82 13.64 -14.23
N SER A 152 -7.79 13.75 -13.31
CA SER A 152 -8.36 15.05 -12.93
C SER A 152 -7.30 15.96 -12.30
N VAL A 153 -7.55 17.27 -12.30
CA VAL A 153 -6.61 18.24 -11.70
C VAL A 153 -6.52 18.03 -10.19
N GLU A 154 -7.63 17.69 -9.56
CA GLU A 154 -7.75 17.38 -8.14
C GLU A 154 -6.92 16.15 -7.78
N ALA A 155 -7.05 15.07 -8.56
CA ALA A 155 -6.27 13.84 -8.39
C ALA A 155 -4.77 14.12 -8.58
N GLN A 156 -4.38 14.91 -9.58
CA GLN A 156 -2.98 15.31 -9.78
C GLN A 156 -2.41 16.11 -8.59
N GLN A 157 -3.20 17.00 -8.00
CA GLN A 157 -2.78 17.79 -6.85
C GLN A 157 -2.67 16.93 -5.58
N SER A 158 -3.68 16.09 -5.33
CA SER A 158 -3.70 15.10 -4.25
C SER A 158 -2.46 14.19 -4.31
N MET A 159 -2.18 13.62 -5.49
CA MET A 159 -1.01 12.76 -5.72
C MET A 159 0.34 13.49 -5.58
N LEU A 160 0.40 14.77 -5.94
CA LEU A 160 1.60 15.56 -5.71
C LEU A 160 1.82 15.77 -4.21
N GLN A 161 0.77 16.10 -3.46
CA GLN A 161 0.85 16.34 -2.01
C GLN A 161 1.18 15.06 -1.23
N SER A 162 0.65 13.92 -1.66
CA SER A 162 0.96 12.63 -1.05
C SER A 162 2.33 12.08 -1.43
N GLY A 163 2.98 12.63 -2.46
CA GLY A 163 4.28 12.16 -2.96
C GLY A 163 4.20 10.98 -3.93
N LEU A 164 3.03 10.69 -4.50
CA LEU A 164 2.87 9.78 -5.65
C LEU A 164 3.47 10.38 -6.93
N LEU A 165 3.28 11.69 -7.11
CA LEU A 165 3.80 12.46 -8.23
C LEU A 165 4.84 13.47 -7.77
N ASP A 166 5.71 13.86 -8.71
CA ASP A 166 6.66 14.96 -8.59
C ASP A 166 6.53 15.84 -9.84
N ILE A 167 6.87 17.12 -9.69
CA ILE A 167 6.84 18.07 -10.80
C ILE A 167 8.11 17.87 -11.63
N LYS A 168 7.95 17.55 -12.91
CA LYS A 168 9.05 17.67 -13.87
C LYS A 168 9.27 19.14 -14.17
N PRO A 169 10.48 19.68 -13.91
CA PRO A 169 10.81 21.01 -14.39
C PRO A 169 10.75 20.99 -15.91
N VAL A 170 9.89 21.83 -16.47
CA VAL A 170 9.73 21.96 -17.92
C VAL A 170 10.78 22.97 -18.40
N ASP A 171 11.55 22.60 -19.43
CA ASP A 171 12.41 23.54 -20.15
C ASP A 171 11.52 24.53 -20.92
N VAL A 172 11.30 25.68 -20.29
CA VAL A 172 10.44 26.76 -20.78
C VAL A 172 10.88 27.22 -22.19
N ALA A 173 12.17 27.17 -22.52
CA ALA A 173 12.67 27.61 -23.83
C ALA A 173 12.33 26.60 -24.94
N ARG A 174 12.57 25.29 -24.71
CA ARG A 174 12.16 24.22 -25.64
C ARG A 174 10.64 24.20 -25.83
N GLN A 175 9.88 24.40 -24.76
CA GLN A 175 8.42 24.38 -24.81
C GLN A 175 7.87 25.59 -25.58
N ARG A 176 8.43 26.79 -25.39
CA ARG A 176 8.07 28.00 -26.15
C ARG A 176 8.32 27.83 -27.65
N LEU A 177 9.40 27.15 -28.04
CA LEU A 177 9.69 26.84 -29.44
C LEU A 177 8.69 25.86 -30.05
N LYS A 178 8.31 24.80 -29.32
CA LYS A 178 7.23 23.89 -29.73
C LYS A 178 5.89 24.61 -29.88
N ASN A 179 5.53 25.46 -28.92
CA ASN A 179 4.28 26.21 -28.97
C ASN A 179 4.26 27.24 -30.09
N LYS A 180 5.39 27.89 -30.43
CA LYS A 180 5.49 28.74 -31.63
C LYS A 180 5.24 27.98 -32.94
N ARG A 181 5.64 26.70 -33.00
CA ARG A 181 5.36 25.83 -34.15
C ARG A 181 3.90 25.38 -34.15
N ALA A 182 3.35 24.97 -33.02
CA ALA A 182 1.96 24.55 -32.88
C ALA A 182 0.95 25.69 -33.07
N ARG A 183 1.29 26.94 -32.74
CA ARG A 183 0.46 28.14 -33.04
C ARG A 183 0.23 28.39 -34.54
N ARG A 184 0.97 27.69 -35.42
CA ARG A 184 0.76 27.75 -36.87
C ARG A 184 -0.23 26.69 -37.37
N GLU A 185 -0.63 25.76 -36.50
CA GLU A 185 -1.51 24.63 -36.80
C GLU A 185 -2.75 24.78 -35.88
N ASP A 186 -3.85 25.29 -36.43
CA ASP A 186 -5.05 25.72 -35.69
C ASP A 186 -5.79 24.59 -34.95
N ASN A 187 -5.26 24.10 -33.82
CA ASN A 187 -5.99 23.30 -32.84
C ASN A 187 -5.37 23.52 -31.44
N TYR A 188 -5.91 24.50 -30.71
CA TYR A 188 -5.39 24.94 -29.41
C TYR A 188 -6.12 24.27 -28.24
N TYR A 189 -5.42 23.39 -27.53
CA TYR A 189 -5.71 23.10 -26.12
C TYR A 189 -4.65 23.81 -25.27
N ASP A 190 -5.08 24.56 -24.27
CA ASP A 190 -4.19 25.30 -23.36
C ASP A 190 -3.29 24.32 -22.60
N VAL A 191 -2.00 24.32 -22.92
CA VAL A 191 -1.07 23.28 -22.44
C VAL A 191 -0.67 23.63 -21.00
N ASN A 192 -1.38 23.05 -20.04
CA ASN A 192 -1.09 23.20 -18.62
C ASN A 192 0.41 22.91 -18.36
N PHE A 193 1.14 23.91 -17.84
CA PHE A 193 2.62 23.97 -17.85
C PHE A 193 3.30 23.07 -16.80
N LYS A 194 2.57 22.14 -16.19
CA LYS A 194 3.09 21.19 -15.20
C LYS A 194 3.08 19.80 -15.80
N GLN A 195 4.26 19.26 -16.09
CA GLN A 195 4.40 17.84 -16.36
C GLN A 195 4.60 17.13 -15.03
N TYR A 196 3.75 16.16 -14.72
CA TYR A 196 3.93 15.30 -13.57
C TYR A 196 4.76 14.07 -13.97
N LYS A 197 5.56 13.57 -13.04
CA LYS A 197 6.20 12.25 -13.13
C LYS A 197 5.89 11.46 -11.88
N THR A 198 5.80 10.15 -12.05
CA THR A 198 5.77 9.22 -10.92
C THR A 198 7.05 9.34 -10.10
N THR A 199 6.91 9.34 -8.77
CA THR A 199 8.06 9.19 -7.88
C THR A 199 8.56 7.75 -7.86
N ILE A 200 9.73 7.50 -7.27
CA ILE A 200 10.22 6.11 -7.08
C ILE A 200 9.20 5.28 -6.28
N ILE A 201 8.57 5.88 -5.26
CA ILE A 201 7.57 5.19 -4.44
C ILE A 201 6.27 5.01 -5.21
N GLY A 202 5.84 6.00 -6.00
CA GLY A 202 4.70 5.83 -6.90
C GLY A 202 4.91 4.67 -7.88
N GLN A 203 6.13 4.46 -8.38
CA GLN A 203 6.43 3.34 -9.28
C GLN A 203 6.40 2.00 -8.54
N VAL A 204 6.89 1.98 -7.29
CA VAL A 204 6.77 0.80 -6.42
C VAL A 204 5.30 0.43 -6.22
N ILE A 205 4.44 1.41 -5.93
CA ILE A 205 3.00 1.22 -5.78
C ILE A 205 2.37 0.72 -7.08
N LEU A 206 2.71 1.30 -8.24
CA LEU A 206 2.20 0.82 -9.53
C LEU A 206 2.55 -0.64 -9.81
N ASN A 207 3.79 -1.04 -9.53
CA ASN A 207 4.29 -2.36 -9.91
C ASN A 207 3.91 -3.47 -8.93
N ASN A 208 3.59 -3.11 -7.68
CA ASN A 208 3.42 -4.09 -6.60
C ASN A 208 2.13 -3.89 -5.78
N GLY A 209 1.41 -2.79 -5.96
CA GLY A 209 0.17 -2.47 -5.26
C GLY A 209 -1.10 -2.70 -6.07
N PHE A 210 -0.99 -2.86 -7.39
CA PHE A 210 -2.12 -3.07 -8.30
C PHE A 210 -2.00 -4.38 -9.07
#